data_AF-A0A2W6B906-F1
#
_entry.id   AF-A0A2W6B906-F1
#
_cell.length_a   1.000
_cell.length_b   1.000
_cell.length_c   1.000
_cell.angle_alpha   90.00
_cell.angle_beta   90.00
_cell.angle_gamma   90.00
#
_symmetry.space_group_name_H-M   'P 1'
#
loop_
_entity.id
_entity.type
_entity.pdbx_description
1 polymer ?
#
loop_
_entity_poly.entity_id
_entity_poly.type
_entity_poly.pdbx_seq_one_letter_code
_entity_poly.pdbx_strand_id
1 'polypeptide(L)'
;MNVTLTHAANDPALRRKTLQRLDVMRREAEHAIRAIDVMRHELSKEKPFPSTPLTFALKQSRDWVLSLVISQAYVNTMIGSDFVLVAPPYFAILFSRAVEAGIRQATSDPDRRTWIHNTSP
;
A
#
# COMPACT_ATOMS: atom_id res chain seq x y z
N MET A 1 14.11 12.76 -20.32
CA MET A 1 15.00 12.05 -19.37
C MET A 1 14.23 10.79 -18.97
N ASN A 2 14.50 9.63 -19.59
CA ASN A 2 13.56 8.48 -19.64
C ASN A 2 14.21 7.10 -19.37
N VAL A 3 15.37 7.04 -18.69
CA VAL A 3 16.22 5.82 -18.64
C VAL A 3 16.28 5.13 -17.27
N THR A 4 15.74 5.76 -16.21
CA THR A 4 15.84 5.27 -14.82
C THR A 4 14.77 4.22 -14.47
N LEU A 5 13.55 4.35 -14.98
CA LEU A 5 12.42 3.42 -14.73
C LEU A 5 12.71 1.98 -15.15
N THR A 6 13.44 1.78 -16.25
CA THR A 6 13.72 0.46 -16.82
C THR A 6 14.87 -0.28 -16.12
N HIS A 7 15.77 0.41 -15.43
CA HIS A 7 16.96 -0.22 -14.82
C HIS A 7 16.68 -0.88 -13.47
N ALA A 8 15.81 -0.31 -12.63
CA ALA A 8 15.49 -0.88 -11.32
C ALA A 8 14.73 -2.23 -11.42
N ALA A 9 13.85 -2.36 -12.42
CA ALA A 9 13.07 -3.59 -12.66
C ALA A 9 13.88 -4.77 -13.22
N ASN A 10 15.13 -4.51 -13.64
CA ASN A 10 16.06 -5.52 -14.14
C ASN A 10 16.95 -6.11 -13.03
N ASP A 11 17.01 -5.49 -11.85
CA ASP A 11 17.71 -6.06 -10.70
C ASP A 11 16.89 -7.25 -10.14
N PRO A 12 17.46 -8.48 -10.11
CA PRO A 12 16.70 -9.66 -9.67
C PRO A 12 16.24 -9.60 -8.21
N ALA A 13 17.01 -8.95 -7.32
CA ALA A 13 16.67 -8.83 -5.92
C ALA A 13 15.51 -7.85 -5.71
N LEU A 14 15.57 -6.67 -6.35
CA LEU A 14 14.47 -5.70 -6.33
C LEU A 14 13.20 -6.27 -6.95
N ARG A 15 13.32 -6.99 -8.07
CA ARG A 15 12.19 -7.67 -8.71
C ARG A 15 11.53 -8.66 -7.75
N ARG A 16 12.32 -9.52 -7.10
CA ARG A 16 11.82 -10.50 -6.13
C ARG A 16 11.09 -9.83 -4.96
N LYS A 17 11.66 -8.78 -4.37
CA LYS A 17 11.03 -8.02 -3.27
C LYS A 17 9.73 -7.36 -3.69
N THR A 18 9.70 -6.80 -4.90
CA THR A 18 8.51 -6.18 -5.47
C THR A 18 7.40 -7.21 -5.66
N LEU A 19 7.71 -8.39 -6.22
CA LEU A 19 6.75 -9.50 -6.36
C LEU A 19 6.20 -9.95 -5.00
N GLN A 20 7.07 -10.13 -3.99
CA GLN A 20 6.63 -10.45 -2.63
C GLN A 20 5.68 -9.40 -2.06
N ARG A 21 5.91 -8.11 -2.35
CA ARG A 21 5.01 -7.03 -1.92
C ARG A 21 3.67 -7.10 -2.66
N LEU A 22 3.64 -7.47 -3.93
CA LEU A 22 2.38 -7.68 -4.67
C LEU A 22 1.55 -8.83 -4.07
N ASP A 23 2.18 -9.90 -3.61
CA ASP A 23 1.48 -10.97 -2.88
C ASP A 23 0.88 -10.48 -1.55
N VAL A 24 1.58 -9.56 -0.86
CA VAL A 24 1.05 -8.90 0.34
C VAL A 24 -0.15 -8.03 -0.03
N MET A 25 -0.05 -7.21 -1.08
CA MET A 25 -1.15 -6.36 -1.56
C MET A 25 -2.40 -7.15 -1.90
N ARG A 26 -2.24 -8.32 -2.53
CA ARG A 26 -3.37 -9.21 -2.82
C ARG A 26 -4.10 -9.61 -1.53
N ARG A 27 -3.37 -10.04 -0.49
CA ARG A 27 -3.97 -10.40 0.80
C ARG A 27 -4.64 -9.20 1.48
N GLU A 28 -3.99 -8.03 1.46
CA GLU A 28 -4.55 -6.78 2.00
C GLU A 28 -5.88 -6.42 1.31
N ALA A 29 -5.95 -6.54 -0.01
CA ALA A 29 -7.16 -6.30 -0.79
C ALA A 29 -8.29 -7.28 -0.42
N GLU A 30 -7.98 -8.57 -0.28
CA GLU A 30 -8.95 -9.57 0.17
C GLU A 30 -9.53 -9.23 1.55
N HIS A 31 -8.71 -8.74 2.48
CA HIS A 31 -9.19 -8.29 3.79
C HIS A 31 -10.04 -7.02 3.72
N ALA A 32 -9.67 -6.06 2.87
CA ALA A 32 -10.48 -4.86 2.63
C ALA A 32 -11.86 -5.22 2.07
N ILE A 33 -11.91 -6.12 1.08
CA ILE A 33 -13.17 -6.63 0.48
C ILE A 33 -14.04 -7.30 1.55
N ARG A 34 -13.47 -8.22 2.34
CA ARG A 34 -14.21 -8.88 3.44
C ARG A 34 -14.79 -7.89 4.44
N ALA A 35 -14.04 -6.85 4.80
CA ALA A 35 -14.54 -5.81 5.70
C ALA A 35 -15.71 -5.03 5.06
N ILE A 36 -15.65 -4.75 3.76
CA ILE A 36 -16.75 -4.13 3.00
C ILE A 36 -17.98 -5.03 2.96
N ASP A 37 -17.81 -6.33 2.77
CA ASP A 37 -18.93 -7.29 2.79
C ASP A 37 -19.62 -7.32 4.15
N VAL A 38 -18.87 -7.27 5.25
CA VAL A 38 -19.44 -7.16 6.60
C VAL A 38 -20.19 -5.85 6.76
N MET A 39 -19.64 -4.71 6.31
CA MET A 39 -20.35 -3.42 6.36
C MET A 39 -21.68 -3.48 5.61
N ARG A 40 -21.69 -4.06 4.40
CA ARG A 40 -22.89 -4.23 3.58
C ARG A 40 -23.92 -5.11 4.28
N HIS A 41 -23.49 -6.23 4.84
CA HIS A 41 -24.36 -7.15 5.58
C HIS A 41 -24.98 -6.47 6.80
N GLU A 42 -24.18 -5.77 7.62
CA GLU A 42 -24.70 -5.06 8.81
C GLU A 42 -25.68 -3.94 8.44
N LEU A 43 -25.42 -3.21 7.34
CA LEU A 43 -26.31 -2.16 6.84
C LEU A 43 -27.64 -2.70 6.29
N SER A 44 -27.71 -3.96 5.89
CA SER A 44 -28.96 -4.60 5.41
C SER A 44 -29.92 -5.03 6.52
N LYS A 45 -29.52 -4.95 7.79
CA LYS A 45 -30.34 -5.37 8.93
C LYS A 45 -31.32 -4.28 9.34
N GLU A 46 -32.53 -4.66 9.76
CA GLU A 46 -33.62 -3.71 10.05
C GLU A 46 -33.43 -2.87 11.33
N LYS A 47 -32.63 -3.33 12.32
CA LYS A 47 -32.17 -2.61 13.54
C LYS A 47 -31.44 -3.60 14.48
N PRO A 48 -30.63 -3.15 15.46
CA PRO A 48 -30.24 -1.77 15.75
C PRO A 48 -28.97 -1.32 15.01
N PHE A 49 -28.90 -0.02 14.70
CA PHE A 49 -27.81 0.65 14.00
C PHE A 49 -27.26 1.81 14.84
N PRO A 50 -25.93 2.06 14.89
CA PRO A 50 -24.84 1.24 14.37
C PRO A 50 -24.57 0.02 15.27
N SER A 51 -24.24 -1.12 14.66
CA SER A 51 -23.87 -2.34 15.39
C SER A 51 -22.37 -2.36 15.71
N THR A 52 -21.96 -3.05 16.78
CA THR A 52 -20.54 -3.26 17.09
C THR A 52 -19.76 -3.89 15.91
N PRO A 53 -20.29 -4.92 15.22
CA PRO A 53 -19.66 -5.47 14.02
C PRO A 53 -19.45 -4.43 12.90
N LEU A 54 -20.40 -3.52 12.69
CA LEU A 54 -20.27 -2.47 11.69
C LEU A 54 -19.11 -1.51 12.02
N THR A 55 -19.03 -1.04 13.27
CA THR A 55 -17.94 -0.15 13.71
C THR A 55 -16.57 -0.82 13.55
N PHE A 56 -16.48 -2.12 13.87
CA PHE A 56 -15.27 -2.89 13.70
C PHE A 56 -14.89 -3.04 12.21
N ALA A 57 -15.86 -3.33 11.35
CA ALA A 57 -15.66 -3.45 9.91
C ALA A 57 -15.26 -2.12 9.25
N LEU A 58 -15.81 -0.99 9.71
CA LEU A 58 -15.39 0.35 9.30
C LEU A 58 -13.91 0.61 9.65
N LYS A 59 -13.52 0.28 10.88
CA LYS A 59 -12.11 0.41 11.30
C LYS A 59 -11.20 -0.50 10.47
N GLN A 60 -11.57 -1.76 10.31
CA GLN A 60 -10.78 -2.73 9.54
C GLN A 60 -10.63 -2.31 8.08
N SER A 61 -11.72 -1.92 7.41
CA SER A 61 -11.65 -1.50 6.00
C SER A 61 -10.71 -0.32 5.81
N ARG A 62 -10.78 0.69 6.69
CA ARG A 62 -9.83 1.81 6.70
C ARG A 62 -8.38 1.33 6.88
N ASP A 63 -8.12 0.48 7.86
CA ASP A 63 -6.77 0.03 8.18
C ASP A 63 -6.17 -0.81 7.03
N TRP A 64 -6.97 -1.66 6.38
CA TRP A 64 -6.53 -2.43 5.21
C TRP A 64 -6.30 -1.56 3.97
N VAL A 65 -7.13 -0.54 3.75
CA VAL A 65 -6.90 0.45 2.68
C VAL A 65 -5.61 1.22 2.91
N LEU A 66 -5.31 1.64 4.15
CA LEU A 66 -4.04 2.28 4.47
C LEU A 66 -2.86 1.33 4.25
N SER A 67 -3.00 0.03 4.57
CA SER A 67 -1.99 -0.99 4.26
C SER A 67 -1.69 -1.09 2.77
N LEU A 68 -2.74 -1.06 1.92
CA LEU A 68 -2.59 -1.04 0.47
C LEU A 68 -1.83 0.20 -0.02
N VAL A 69 -2.12 1.38 0.56
CA VAL A 69 -1.39 2.63 0.24
C VAL A 69 0.08 2.51 0.61
N ILE A 70 0.40 1.95 1.78
CA ILE A 70 1.78 1.66 2.21
C ILE A 70 2.47 0.75 1.18
N SER A 71 1.82 -0.35 0.81
CA SER A 71 2.38 -1.32 -0.13
C SER A 71 2.55 -0.74 -1.54
N GLN A 72 1.63 0.09 -2.02
CA GLN A 72 1.76 0.79 -3.30
C GLN A 72 2.93 1.79 -3.29
N ALA A 73 3.05 2.58 -2.22
CA ALA A 73 4.16 3.52 -2.05
C ALA A 73 5.51 2.78 -1.98
N TYR A 74 5.56 1.63 -1.31
CA TYR A 74 6.74 0.75 -1.32
C TYR A 74 7.08 0.30 -2.74
N VAL A 75 6.13 -0.22 -3.51
CA VAL A 75 6.35 -0.69 -4.89
C VAL A 75 6.82 0.45 -5.80
N ASN A 76 6.12 1.59 -5.81
CA ASN A 76 6.50 2.75 -6.60
C ASN A 76 7.93 3.20 -6.28
N THR A 77 8.26 3.22 -4.99
CA THR A 77 9.62 3.54 -4.55
C THR A 77 10.58 2.49 -5.11
N MET A 78 10.38 1.21 -4.84
CA MET A 78 11.25 0.10 -5.26
C MET A 78 11.60 0.12 -6.75
N ILE A 79 10.63 0.40 -7.62
CA ILE A 79 10.84 0.44 -9.08
C ILE A 79 11.34 1.79 -9.61
N GLY A 80 11.56 2.78 -8.75
CA GLY A 80 12.02 4.11 -9.14
C GLY A 80 10.97 4.88 -9.95
N SER A 81 9.70 4.72 -9.59
CA SER A 81 8.59 5.37 -10.27
C SER A 81 8.39 6.81 -9.79
N ASP A 82 8.16 7.71 -10.75
CA ASP A 82 7.79 9.11 -10.50
C ASP A 82 6.28 9.29 -10.21
N PHE A 83 5.53 8.20 -10.07
CA PHE A 83 4.10 8.28 -9.75
C PHE A 83 3.87 8.84 -8.34
N VAL A 84 3.31 10.05 -8.30
CA VAL A 84 2.87 10.72 -7.07
C VAL A 84 1.52 10.16 -6.62
N LEU A 85 1.47 9.61 -5.42
CA LEU A 85 0.23 9.25 -4.76
C LEU A 85 -0.39 10.50 -4.13
N VAL A 86 -1.47 11.01 -4.72
CA VAL A 86 -2.17 12.21 -4.25
C VAL A 86 -3.24 11.83 -3.25
N ALA A 87 -3.21 12.50 -2.09
CA ALA A 87 -4.15 12.22 -1.02
C ALA A 87 -5.53 12.85 -1.28
N PRO A 88 -6.64 12.11 -1.08
CA PRO A 88 -7.98 12.69 -1.09
C PRO A 88 -8.15 13.69 0.07
N PRO A 89 -8.92 14.78 -0.09
CA PRO A 89 -9.01 15.86 0.90
C PRO A 89 -9.49 15.40 2.28
N TYR A 90 -10.45 14.47 2.34
CA TYR A 90 -10.99 13.94 3.60
C TYR A 90 -10.15 12.83 4.24
N PHE A 91 -9.12 12.35 3.54
CA PHE A 91 -8.29 11.24 3.98
C PHE A 91 -6.80 11.63 4.09
N ALA A 92 -6.50 12.92 3.94
CA ALA A 92 -5.17 13.43 3.64
C ALA A 92 -4.10 13.02 4.66
N ILE A 93 -4.36 13.22 5.96
CA ILE A 93 -3.34 12.99 7.01
C ILE A 93 -2.95 11.51 7.10
N LEU A 94 -3.95 10.61 7.15
CA LEU A 94 -3.67 9.17 7.27
C LEU A 94 -3.06 8.63 5.97
N PHE A 95 -3.55 9.09 4.82
CA PHE A 95 -2.99 8.74 3.53
C PHE A 95 -1.53 9.15 3.40
N SER A 96 -1.19 10.42 3.70
CA SER A 96 0.19 10.91 3.61
C SER A 96 1.12 10.12 4.53
N ARG A 97 0.68 9.82 5.76
CA ARG A 97 1.44 8.96 6.69
C ARG A 97 1.64 7.54 6.14
N ALA A 98 0.64 6.97 5.49
CA ALA A 98 0.75 5.67 4.85
C ALA A 98 1.75 5.69 3.67
N VAL A 99 1.70 6.73 2.83
CA VAL A 99 2.67 6.94 1.75
C VAL A 99 4.10 7.05 2.31
N GLU A 100 4.31 7.91 3.30
CA GLU A 100 5.61 8.08 3.97
C GLU A 100 6.13 6.78 4.58
N ALA A 101 5.25 5.99 5.21
CA ALA A 101 5.62 4.70 5.78
C ALA A 101 6.06 3.70 4.69
N GLY A 102 5.37 3.65 3.55
CA GLY A 102 5.76 2.80 2.42
C GLY A 102 7.09 3.20 1.80
N ILE A 103 7.30 4.50 1.57
CA ILE A 103 8.58 5.05 1.10
C ILE A 103 9.70 4.68 2.08
N ARG A 104 9.48 4.90 3.39
CA ARG A 104 10.46 4.60 4.43
C ARG A 104 10.84 3.11 4.42
N GLN A 105 9.86 2.21 4.35
CA GLN A 105 10.11 0.77 4.25
C GLN A 105 10.98 0.44 3.04
N ALA A 106 10.67 0.99 1.86
CA ALA A 106 11.45 0.75 0.66
C ALA A 106 12.87 1.30 0.79
N THR A 107 13.05 2.54 1.26
CA THR A 107 14.38 3.15 1.44
C THR A 107 15.25 2.46 2.48
N SER A 108 14.63 1.81 3.47
CA SER A 108 15.32 1.01 4.47
C SER A 108 15.66 -0.42 4.00
N ASP A 109 15.13 -0.85 2.85
CA ASP A 109 15.36 -2.20 2.31
C ASP A 109 16.83 -2.35 1.87
N PRO A 110 17.58 -3.34 2.40
CA PRO A 110 19.00 -3.54 2.06
C PRO A 110 19.24 -3.73 0.56
N ASP A 111 18.34 -4.44 -0.14
CA ASP A 111 18.47 -4.71 -1.57
C ASP A 111 18.38 -3.39 -2.36
N ARG A 112 17.48 -2.48 -1.93
CA ARG A 112 17.35 -1.14 -2.52
C ARG A 112 18.57 -0.28 -2.29
N ARG A 113 19.07 -0.21 -1.06
CA ARG A 113 20.27 0.60 -0.75
C ARG A 113 21.48 0.14 -1.57
N THR A 114 21.63 -1.17 -1.71
CA THR A 114 22.72 -1.78 -2.49
C THR A 114 22.60 -1.40 -3.97
N TRP A 115 21.40 -1.49 -4.53
CA TRP A 115 21.14 -1.06 -5.90
C TRP A 115 21.46 0.42 -6.11
N ILE A 116 21.00 1.31 -5.22
CA ILE A 116 21.31 2.76 -5.30
C ILE A 116 22.82 3.00 -5.29
N HIS A 117 23.56 2.36 -4.37
CA HIS A 117 25.01 2.51 -4.30
C HIS A 117 25.72 2.04 -5.58
N ASN A 118 25.25 0.95 -6.19
CA ASN A 118 25.86 0.38 -7.40
C ASN A 118 25.49 1.14 -8.69
N THR A 119 24.45 1.96 -8.65
CA THR A 119 23.94 2.71 -9.83
C THR A 119 24.09 4.22 -9.70
N SER A 120 24.57 4.72 -8.55
CA SER A 120 24.96 6.12 -8.38
C SER A 120 26.39 6.31 -8.92
N PRO A 121 26.61 7.25 -9.86
CA PRO A 121 27.92 7.52 -10.44
C PRO A 121 28.92 8.12 -9.42
#